data_AF-A0A7Z8R058-F1
#
_entry.id   AF-A0A7Z8R058-F1
#
_cell.length_a   1.000
_cell.length_b   1.000
_cell.length_c   1.000
_cell.angle_alpha   90.00
_cell.angle_beta   90.00
_cell.angle_gamma   90.00
#
_symmetry.space_group_name_H-M   'P 1'
#
loop_
_entity.id
_entity.type
_entity.pdbx_description
1 polymer ?
#
loop_
_entity_poly.entity_id
_entity_poly.type
_entity_poly.pdbx_seq_one_letter_code
_entity_poly.pdbx_strand_id
1 'polypeptide(L)'
;MENKNPFNDKEIASFVDMLNTELPDIRDNRGKRHSLTSVIVGVVLATLVGRQKLSEIHRFISNRIVWLSELTKTKLIKPISRAHLPRLLDGLNWTSVNDLVERCFGVKIQHDEIKKWVAIDGKALRGTLDSGDKQNIVLAVDHDTREVVAQARQCGDKASEIPVVRELLKD
;
A
#
# COMPACT_ATOMS: atom_id res chain seq x y z
N MET A 1 2.60 -21.65 -20.45
CA MET A 1 3.70 -21.30 -19.53
C MET A 1 3.48 -22.07 -18.26
N GLU A 2 4.24 -23.14 -18.05
CA GLU A 2 4.22 -23.89 -16.80
C GLU A 2 4.60 -22.94 -15.66
N ASN A 3 3.64 -22.67 -14.78
CA ASN A 3 3.86 -21.99 -13.53
C ASN A 3 4.69 -22.92 -12.63
N LYS A 4 6.01 -22.93 -12.80
CA LYS A 4 6.88 -23.50 -11.77
C LYS A 4 6.59 -22.74 -10.47
N ASN A 5 6.13 -23.46 -9.45
CA ASN A 5 5.88 -22.88 -8.14
C ASN A 5 7.24 -22.44 -7.59
N PRO A 6 7.48 -21.13 -7.37
CA PRO A 6 8.77 -20.65 -6.85
C PRO A 6 8.91 -20.90 -5.34
N PHE A 7 7.92 -21.55 -4.73
CA PHE A 7 7.81 -21.75 -3.29
C PHE A 7 7.89 -23.22 -2.92
N ASN A 8 8.45 -23.49 -1.74
CA ASN A 8 8.42 -24.82 -1.13
C ASN A 8 7.04 -25.08 -0.51
N ASP A 9 6.32 -26.09 -1.04
CA ASP A 9 4.96 -26.40 -0.60
C ASP A 9 4.85 -26.68 0.91
N LYS A 10 5.92 -27.20 1.55
CA LYS A 10 5.93 -27.45 3.00
C LYS A 10 5.96 -26.16 3.82
N GLU A 11 6.75 -25.18 3.39
CA GLU A 11 6.83 -23.87 4.07
C GLU A 11 5.49 -23.15 3.97
N ILE A 12 4.85 -23.21 2.80
CA ILE A 12 3.55 -22.58 2.60
C ILE A 12 2.48 -23.27 3.45
N ALA A 13 2.46 -24.60 3.51
CA ALA A 13 1.53 -25.33 4.37
C ALA A 13 1.71 -24.95 5.85
N SER A 14 2.96 -24.91 6.33
CA SER A 14 3.27 -24.45 7.69
C SER A 14 2.78 -23.03 7.94
N PHE A 15 2.97 -22.13 6.97
CA PHE A 15 2.52 -20.75 7.07
C PHE A 15 0.99 -20.64 7.16
N VAL A 16 0.26 -21.40 6.35
CA VAL A 16 -1.21 -21.48 6.40
C VAL A 16 -1.69 -21.97 7.76
N ASP A 17 -1.08 -23.02 8.29
CA ASP A 17 -1.45 -23.60 9.58
C ASP A 17 -1.18 -22.62 10.73
N MET A 18 -0.04 -21.92 10.70
CA MET A 18 0.31 -20.90 11.68
C MET A 18 -0.62 -19.68 11.61
N LEU A 19 -1.00 -19.22 10.41
CA LEU A 19 -1.99 -18.16 10.27
C LEU A 19 -3.33 -18.53 10.89
N ASN A 20 -3.82 -19.75 10.65
CA ASN A 20 -5.11 -20.21 11.19
C ASN A 20 -5.09 -20.37 12.71
N THR A 21 -3.94 -20.66 13.31
CA THR A 21 -3.80 -20.92 14.75
C THR A 21 -3.43 -19.67 15.54
N GLU A 22 -2.53 -18.84 15.03
CA GLU A 22 -1.98 -17.68 15.74
C GLU A 22 -2.66 -16.35 15.36
N LEU A 23 -3.30 -16.26 14.19
CA LEU A 23 -4.00 -15.06 13.70
C LEU A 23 -5.45 -15.34 13.32
N PRO A 24 -6.32 -15.65 14.31
CA PRO A 24 -7.72 -15.92 14.05
C PRO A 24 -8.43 -14.70 13.44
N ASP A 25 -9.39 -14.98 12.55
CA ASP A 25 -10.14 -13.95 11.86
C ASP A 25 -11.20 -13.29 12.77
N ILE A 26 -10.82 -12.17 13.39
CA ILE A 26 -11.66 -11.39 14.31
C ILE A 26 -12.76 -10.55 13.62
N ARG A 27 -12.85 -10.56 12.28
CA ARG A 27 -13.86 -9.78 11.57
C ARG A 27 -15.26 -10.33 11.83
N ASP A 28 -16.26 -9.47 11.85
CA ASP A 28 -17.67 -9.88 11.92
C ASP A 28 -17.98 -10.92 10.83
N ASN A 29 -18.74 -11.95 11.19
CA ASN A 29 -19.16 -13.00 10.29
C ASN A 29 -20.20 -12.51 9.26
N ARG A 30 -20.91 -11.42 9.54
CA ARG A 30 -21.87 -10.82 8.59
C ARG A 30 -21.14 -10.35 7.33
N GLY A 31 -21.55 -10.88 6.18
CA GLY A 31 -20.97 -10.49 4.89
C GLY A 31 -19.53 -10.96 4.67
N LYS A 32 -19.00 -11.84 5.53
CA LYS A 32 -17.66 -12.44 5.37
C LYS A 32 -17.67 -13.39 4.16
N ARG A 33 -17.07 -12.93 3.06
CA ARG A 33 -16.96 -13.72 1.82
C ARG A 33 -15.59 -14.35 1.64
N HIS A 34 -14.52 -13.62 1.95
CA HIS A 34 -13.14 -14.05 1.72
C HIS A 34 -12.50 -14.51 3.03
N SER A 35 -11.89 -15.70 3.02
CA SER A 35 -11.04 -16.17 4.12
C SER A 35 -9.87 -15.22 4.32
N LEU A 36 -9.62 -14.81 5.57
CA LEU A 36 -8.51 -13.93 5.91
C LEU A 36 -7.17 -14.58 5.55
N THR A 37 -7.00 -15.84 5.94
CA THR A 37 -5.83 -16.66 5.63
C THR A 37 -5.53 -16.70 4.13
N SER A 38 -6.54 -16.96 3.30
CA SER A 38 -6.36 -17.02 1.85
C SER A 38 -5.90 -15.68 1.26
N VAL A 39 -6.43 -14.56 1.76
CA VAL A 39 -6.02 -13.22 1.33
C VAL A 39 -4.59 -12.91 1.77
N ILE A 40 -4.23 -13.18 3.02
CA ILE A 40 -2.88 -12.94 3.55
C ILE A 40 -1.85 -13.77 2.78
N VAL A 41 -2.09 -15.07 2.60
CA VAL A 41 -1.21 -15.96 1.83
C VAL A 41 -1.02 -15.45 0.41
N GLY A 42 -2.10 -15.06 -0.27
CA GLY A 42 -2.02 -14.51 -1.62
C GLY A 42 -1.15 -13.24 -1.70
N VAL A 43 -1.26 -12.35 -0.71
CA VAL A 43 -0.47 -11.10 -0.64
C VAL A 43 0.99 -11.39 -0.33
N VAL A 44 1.27 -12.19 0.70
CA VAL A 44 2.65 -12.55 1.10
C VAL A 44 3.37 -13.24 -0.03
N LEU A 45 2.77 -14.26 -0.65
CA LEU A 45 3.39 -14.96 -1.78
C LEU A 45 3.59 -14.03 -2.98
N ALA A 46 2.68 -13.09 -3.26
CA ALA A 46 2.90 -12.09 -4.28
C ALA A 46 4.12 -11.20 -3.96
N THR A 47 4.26 -10.76 -2.71
CA THR A 47 5.38 -9.95 -2.24
C THR A 47 6.71 -10.70 -2.33
N LEU A 48 6.73 -11.99 -1.95
CA LEU A 48 7.93 -12.83 -1.99
C LEU A 48 8.45 -13.06 -3.41
N VAL A 49 7.57 -13.08 -4.43
CA VAL A 49 8.01 -13.08 -5.85
C VAL A 49 8.31 -11.67 -6.39
N GLY A 50 8.41 -10.67 -5.53
CA GLY A 50 8.78 -9.29 -5.89
C GLY A 50 7.64 -8.46 -6.48
N ARG A 51 6.35 -8.78 -6.23
CA ARG A 51 5.25 -7.87 -6.59
C ARG A 51 5.16 -6.76 -5.55
N GLN A 52 5.33 -5.52 -5.99
CA GLN A 52 5.35 -4.36 -5.09
C GLN A 52 4.12 -3.48 -5.24
N LYS A 53 3.50 -3.44 -6.42
CA LYS A 53 2.32 -2.62 -6.67
C LYS A 53 1.06 -3.38 -6.31
N LEU A 54 0.07 -2.68 -5.74
CA LEU A 54 -1.25 -3.25 -5.42
C LEU A 54 -1.91 -3.92 -6.65
N SER A 55 -1.77 -3.33 -7.84
CA SER A 55 -2.29 -3.93 -9.09
C SER A 55 -1.58 -5.23 -9.46
N GLU A 56 -0.28 -5.34 -9.20
CA GLU A 56 0.51 -6.54 -9.46
C GLU A 56 0.17 -7.66 -8.47
N ILE A 57 0.08 -7.33 -7.19
CA ILE A 57 -0.35 -8.24 -6.13
C ILE A 57 -1.75 -8.78 -6.41
N HIS A 58 -2.71 -7.89 -6.70
CA HIS A 58 -4.07 -8.30 -7.04
C HIS A 58 -4.12 -9.19 -8.29
N ARG A 59 -3.32 -8.88 -9.32
CA ARG A 59 -3.21 -9.69 -10.53
C ARG A 59 -2.62 -11.07 -10.23
N PHE A 60 -1.62 -11.15 -9.35
CA PHE A 60 -1.05 -12.42 -8.89
C PHE A 60 -2.12 -13.29 -8.22
N ILE A 61 -2.87 -12.72 -7.27
CA ILE A 61 -3.97 -13.42 -6.57
C ILE A 61 -5.04 -13.87 -7.57
N SER A 62 -5.46 -12.99 -8.48
CA SER A 62 -6.50 -13.29 -9.46
C SER A 62 -6.10 -14.44 -10.40
N ASN A 63 -4.87 -14.42 -10.90
CA ASN A 63 -4.39 -15.42 -11.84
C ASN A 63 -4.16 -16.79 -11.18
N ARG A 64 -4.05 -16.85 -9.85
CA ARG A 64 -3.72 -18.06 -9.10
C ARG A 64 -4.79 -18.45 -8.09
N ILE A 65 -6.02 -17.96 -8.25
CA ILE A 65 -7.08 -18.13 -7.26
C ILE A 65 -7.44 -19.60 -6.99
N VAL A 66 -7.37 -20.46 -8.02
CA VAL A 66 -7.62 -21.91 -7.88
C VAL A 66 -6.54 -22.53 -6.99
N TRP A 67 -5.27 -22.33 -7.34
CA TRP A 67 -4.12 -22.80 -6.56
C TRP A 67 -4.13 -22.28 -5.12
N LEU A 68 -4.42 -20.99 -4.91
CA LEU A 68 -4.55 -20.42 -3.57
C LEU A 68 -5.68 -21.08 -2.77
N SER A 69 -6.82 -21.37 -3.41
CA SER A 69 -7.95 -21.99 -2.73
C SER A 69 -7.67 -23.42 -2.27
N GLU A 70 -6.94 -24.20 -3.08
CA GLU A 70 -6.50 -25.55 -2.76
C GLU A 70 -5.49 -25.53 -1.61
N LEU A 71 -4.48 -24.68 -1.72
CA LEU A 71 -3.42 -24.50 -0.74
C LEU A 71 -3.97 -24.08 0.63
N THR A 72 -4.92 -23.15 0.68
CA THR A 72 -5.52 -22.70 1.94
C THR A 72 -6.72 -23.52 2.38
N LYS A 73 -7.10 -24.58 1.64
CA LYS A 73 -8.29 -25.42 1.91
C LYS A 73 -9.56 -24.60 2.08
N THR A 74 -9.72 -23.55 1.25
CA THR A 74 -10.87 -22.64 1.30
C THR A 74 -11.77 -22.82 0.10
N LYS A 75 -13.06 -22.48 0.25
CA LYS A 75 -14.00 -22.47 -0.87
C LYS A 75 -13.48 -21.58 -2.01
N LEU A 76 -13.43 -22.15 -3.22
CA LEU A 76 -13.12 -21.39 -4.42
C LEU A 76 -14.20 -20.33 -4.68
N ILE A 77 -13.77 -19.06 -4.64
CA ILE A 77 -14.61 -17.89 -4.88
C ILE A 77 -13.83 -16.88 -5.73
N LYS A 78 -14.53 -15.85 -6.23
CA LYS A 78 -13.86 -14.74 -6.92
C LYS A 78 -12.82 -14.08 -5.98
N PRO A 79 -11.68 -13.61 -6.52
CA PRO A 79 -10.71 -12.83 -5.76
C PRO A 79 -11.36 -11.63 -5.07
N ILE A 80 -10.80 -11.22 -3.94
CA ILE A 80 -11.14 -9.95 -3.29
C ILE A 80 -10.94 -8.80 -4.28
N SER A 81 -11.85 -7.83 -4.29
CA SER A 81 -11.72 -6.70 -5.21
C SER A 81 -10.47 -5.88 -4.89
N ARG A 82 -9.82 -5.36 -5.94
CA ARG A 82 -8.63 -4.51 -5.80
C ARG A 82 -8.82 -3.32 -4.86
N ALA A 83 -10.03 -2.75 -4.81
CA ALA A 83 -10.36 -1.63 -3.94
C ALA A 83 -10.58 -2.04 -2.47
N HIS A 84 -11.02 -3.28 -2.22
CA HIS A 84 -11.25 -3.78 -0.87
C HIS A 84 -10.01 -4.41 -0.24
N LEU A 85 -9.10 -4.94 -1.06
CA LEU A 85 -7.82 -5.51 -0.62
C LEU A 85 -7.06 -4.60 0.37
N PRO A 86 -6.74 -3.32 0.06
CA PRO A 86 -6.01 -2.47 0.99
C PRO A 86 -6.77 -2.23 2.30
N ARG A 87 -8.12 -2.13 2.25
CA ARG A 87 -8.94 -1.91 3.46
C ARG A 87 -8.92 -3.11 4.40
N LEU A 88 -8.90 -4.32 3.85
CA LEU A 88 -8.78 -5.55 4.64
C LEU A 88 -7.38 -5.64 5.26
N LEU A 89 -6.35 -5.29 4.49
CA LEU A 89 -4.95 -5.31 4.91
C LEU A 89 -4.62 -4.27 5.98
N ASP A 90 -5.28 -3.12 5.95
CA ASP A 90 -5.11 -2.03 6.93
C ASP A 90 -5.50 -2.44 8.36
N GLY A 91 -6.45 -3.38 8.50
CA GLY A 91 -6.88 -3.90 9.80
C GLY A 91 -6.01 -5.02 10.38
N LEU A 92 -4.89 -5.37 9.74
CA LEU A 92 -4.04 -6.48 10.16
C LEU A 92 -2.95 -6.03 11.13
N ASN A 93 -2.64 -6.88 12.12
CA ASN A 93 -1.40 -6.77 12.87
C ASN A 93 -0.23 -7.25 11.99
N TRP A 94 0.37 -6.32 11.26
CA TRP A 94 1.48 -6.60 10.35
C TRP A 94 2.74 -7.08 11.07
N THR A 95 2.95 -6.71 12.34
CA THR A 95 4.06 -7.23 13.14
C THR A 95 3.92 -8.74 13.30
N SER A 96 2.76 -9.22 13.74
CA SER A 96 2.51 -10.66 13.88
C SER A 96 2.56 -11.39 12.54
N VAL A 97 2.01 -10.81 11.47
CA VAL A 97 2.12 -11.42 10.13
C VAL A 97 3.58 -11.56 9.71
N ASN A 98 4.40 -10.52 9.93
CA ASN A 98 5.80 -10.53 9.55
C ASN A 98 6.62 -11.53 10.36
N ASP A 99 6.32 -11.70 11.65
CA ASP A 99 6.95 -12.72 12.50
C ASP A 99 6.67 -14.14 11.96
N LEU A 100 5.45 -14.40 11.48
CA LEU A 100 5.11 -15.66 10.82
C LEU A 100 5.84 -15.83 9.48
N VAL A 101 5.96 -14.76 8.68
CA VAL A 101 6.71 -14.78 7.43
C VAL A 101 8.19 -15.09 7.68
N GLU A 102 8.78 -14.48 8.69
CA GLU A 102 10.18 -14.72 9.09
C GLU A 102 10.39 -16.16 9.55
N ARG A 103 9.50 -16.70 10.38
CA ARG A 103 9.54 -18.09 10.86
C ARG A 103 9.39 -19.12 9.73
N CYS A 104 8.56 -18.86 8.72
CA CYS A 104 8.26 -19.82 7.66
C CYS A 104 9.19 -19.71 6.45
N PHE A 105 9.62 -18.50 6.09
CA PHE A 105 10.35 -18.25 4.84
C PHE A 105 11.75 -17.66 5.06
N GLY A 106 12.14 -17.40 6.32
CA GLY A 106 13.47 -16.86 6.64
C GLY A 106 13.72 -15.45 6.14
N VAL A 107 12.65 -14.71 5.79
CA VAL A 107 12.73 -13.34 5.29
C VAL A 107 11.84 -12.42 6.11
N LYS A 108 12.32 -11.20 6.34
CA LYS A 108 11.57 -10.15 7.03
C LYS A 108 11.10 -9.13 6.01
N ILE A 109 9.79 -8.93 5.91
CA ILE A 109 9.23 -7.84 5.11
C ILE A 109 9.50 -6.56 5.90
N GLN A 110 10.47 -5.78 5.44
CA GLN A 110 10.75 -4.48 6.05
C GLN A 110 9.69 -3.48 5.62
N HIS A 111 9.17 -2.76 6.60
CA HIS A 111 8.45 -1.54 6.34
C HIS A 111 9.52 -0.45 6.22
N ASP A 112 9.83 -0.02 4.99
CA ASP A 112 10.59 1.22 4.82
C ASP A 112 9.83 2.34 5.54
N GLU A 113 10.54 3.33 6.09
CA GLU A 113 9.92 4.50 6.73
C GLU A 113 8.76 4.99 5.87
N ILE A 114 7.61 5.25 6.51
CA ILE A 114 6.45 5.83 5.84
C ILE A 114 6.95 7.07 5.10
N LYS A 115 7.04 6.97 3.78
CA LYS A 115 7.34 8.13 2.96
C LYS A 115 6.16 9.06 3.15
N LYS A 116 6.41 10.24 3.72
CA LYS A 116 5.40 11.28 3.85
C LYS A 116 4.92 11.65 2.45
N TRP A 117 3.62 11.56 2.24
CA TRP A 117 3.01 12.03 1.01
C TRP A 117 2.78 13.52 1.15
N VAL A 118 3.45 14.30 0.30
CA VAL A 118 3.33 15.75 0.27
C VAL A 118 2.64 16.15 -1.02
N ALA A 119 1.54 16.88 -0.91
CA ALA A 119 0.88 17.52 -2.04
C ALA A 119 1.48 18.91 -2.24
N ILE A 120 1.80 19.26 -3.48
CA ILE A 120 2.35 20.57 -3.82
C ILE A 120 1.39 21.24 -4.81
N ASP A 121 0.99 22.47 -4.51
CA ASP A 121 0.06 23.26 -5.32
C ASP A 121 0.36 24.76 -5.27
N GLY A 122 0.19 25.43 -6.40
CA GLY A 122 0.27 26.89 -6.54
C GLY A 122 -1.03 27.60 -6.15
N LYS A 123 -0.94 28.56 -5.22
CA LYS A 123 -2.05 29.46 -4.84
C LYS A 123 -1.74 30.91 -5.22
N ALA A 124 -2.77 31.62 -5.69
CA ALA A 124 -2.72 33.06 -5.95
C ALA A 124 -3.46 33.82 -4.84
N LEU A 125 -2.72 34.56 -4.02
CA LEU A 125 -3.26 35.44 -2.99
C LEU A 125 -3.59 36.81 -3.60
N ARG A 126 -4.73 37.38 -3.20
CA ARG A 126 -5.20 38.72 -3.63
C ARG A 126 -5.32 39.63 -2.42
N GLY A 127 -5.06 40.92 -2.62
CA GLY A 127 -5.19 41.93 -1.56
C GLY A 127 -4.04 41.91 -0.55
N THR A 128 -2.95 41.21 -0.85
CA THR A 128 -1.73 41.15 -0.02
C THR A 128 -0.72 42.24 -0.40
N LEU A 129 -0.82 42.77 -1.62
CA LEU A 129 0.01 43.83 -2.18
C LEU A 129 -0.88 45.02 -2.56
N ASP A 130 -0.26 46.20 -2.66
CA ASP A 130 -0.95 47.41 -3.10
C ASP A 130 -1.46 47.28 -4.55
N SER A 131 -2.60 47.89 -4.84
CA SER A 131 -3.14 48.11 -6.19
C SER A 131 -3.25 46.87 -7.11
N GLY A 132 -4.05 45.88 -6.74
CA GLY A 132 -4.54 44.85 -7.68
C GLY A 132 -3.53 43.74 -8.04
N ASP A 133 -2.32 43.82 -7.50
CA ASP A 133 -1.29 42.81 -7.67
C ASP A 133 -1.64 41.49 -6.96
N LYS A 134 -1.26 40.38 -7.60
CA LYS A 134 -1.43 39.03 -7.07
C LYS A 134 -0.10 38.53 -6.54
N GLN A 135 -0.12 37.86 -5.39
CA GLN A 135 1.04 37.16 -4.88
C GLN A 135 0.84 35.66 -5.06
N ASN A 136 1.65 35.05 -5.93
CA ASN A 136 1.64 33.61 -6.13
C ASN A 136 2.60 32.94 -5.14
N ILE A 137 2.14 31.84 -4.54
CA ILE A 137 2.88 31.03 -3.59
C ILE A 137 2.69 29.56 -3.93
N VAL A 138 3.74 28.77 -3.77
CA VAL A 138 3.70 27.31 -3.83
C VAL A 138 3.64 26.81 -2.40
N LEU A 139 2.69 25.93 -2.10
CA LEU A 139 2.51 25.30 -0.79
C LEU A 139 2.77 23.80 -0.92
N ALA A 140 3.59 23.28 -0.02
CA ALA A 140 3.78 21.85 0.19
C ALA A 140 3.05 21.45 1.48
N VAL A 141 2.08 20.53 1.37
CA VAL A 141 1.19 20.13 2.45
C VAL A 141 1.31 18.63 2.68
N ASP A 142 1.56 18.24 3.92
CA ASP A 142 1.58 16.83 4.31
C ASP A 142 0.15 16.26 4.28
N HIS A 143 -0.03 15.11 3.63
CA HIS A 143 -1.35 14.56 3.34
C HIS A 143 -2.09 14.05 4.59
N ASP A 144 -1.35 13.61 5.60
CA ASP A 144 -1.91 13.02 6.81
C ASP A 144 -2.28 14.11 7.83
N THR A 145 -1.34 15.02 8.11
CA THR A 145 -1.50 16.09 9.10
C THR A 145 -2.20 17.32 8.55
N ARG A 146 -2.19 17.52 7.22
CA ARG A 146 -2.62 18.74 6.52
C ARG A 146 -1.83 19.99 6.90
N GLU A 147 -0.65 19.80 7.50
CA GLU A 147 0.25 20.89 7.84
C GLU A 147 1.03 21.34 6.60
N VAL A 148 1.29 22.65 6.52
CA VAL A 148 2.20 23.20 5.51
C VAL A 148 3.63 22.87 5.95
N VAL A 149 4.29 21.97 5.22
CA VAL A 149 5.66 21.53 5.53
C VAL A 149 6.70 22.44 4.88
N ALA A 150 6.35 23.09 3.77
CA ALA A 150 7.20 24.08 3.12
C ALA A 150 6.37 25.04 2.28
N GLN A 151 6.90 26.24 2.03
CA GLN A 151 6.29 27.21 1.13
C GLN A 151 7.36 28.04 0.42
N ALA A 152 7.09 28.41 -0.82
CA ALA A 152 7.97 29.29 -1.59
C ALA A 152 7.18 30.33 -2.38
N ARG A 153 7.69 31.56 -2.41
CA ARG A 153 7.12 32.62 -3.23
C ARG A 153 7.44 32.38 -4.70
N GLN A 154 6.43 32.49 -5.56
CA GLN A 154 6.61 32.50 -7.01
C GLN A 154 6.70 33.96 -7.48
N CYS A 155 7.92 34.42 -7.76
CA CYS A 155 8.19 35.79 -8.17
C CYS A 155 8.09 35.97 -9.70
N GLY A 156 7.21 36.86 -10.16
CA GLY A 156 7.12 37.32 -11.55
C GLY A 156 5.86 36.85 -12.29
N ASP A 157 5.29 37.72 -13.12
CA ASP A 157 3.98 37.53 -13.79
C ASP A 157 3.92 36.35 -14.77
N LYS A 158 5.08 35.85 -15.22
CA LYS A 158 5.22 34.69 -16.11
C LYS A 158 6.05 33.56 -15.51
N ALA A 159 6.34 33.62 -14.21
CA ALA A 159 7.07 32.55 -13.56
C ALA A 159 6.22 31.28 -13.56
N SER A 160 6.83 30.13 -13.83
CA SER A 160 6.16 28.83 -13.75
C SER A 160 6.31 28.27 -12.32
N GLU A 161 5.32 27.50 -11.86
CA GLU A 161 5.40 26.74 -10.62
C GLU A 161 6.51 25.69 -10.66
N ILE A 162 6.77 25.08 -11.83
CA ILE A 162 7.75 23.99 -12.01
C ILE A 162 9.14 24.33 -11.46
N PRO A 163 9.81 25.44 -11.84
CA PRO A 163 11.12 25.80 -11.29
C PRO A 163 11.08 26.10 -9.80
N VAL A 164 9.99 26.67 -9.27
CA VAL A 164 9.83 26.96 -7.84
C VAL A 164 9.72 25.67 -7.04
N VAL A 165 8.91 24.71 -7.50
CA VAL A 165 8.78 23.38 -6.89
C VAL A 165 10.10 22.62 -6.92
N ARG A 166 10.85 22.67 -8.02
CA ARG A 166 12.16 22.02 -8.11
C ARG A 166 13.13 22.54 -7.07
N GLU A 167 13.06 23.83 -6.75
CA GLU A 167 13.93 24.42 -5.74
C GLU A 167 13.46 24.10 -4.32
N LEU A 168 12.14 24.14 -4.09
CA LEU A 168 11.51 23.71 -2.84
C LEU A 168 11.82 22.25 -2.46
N LEU A 169 12.04 21.38 -3.46
CA LEU A 169 12.34 19.95 -3.25
C LEU A 169 13.83 19.65 -2.98
N LYS A 170 14.73 20.64 -3.04
CA LYS A 170 16.14 20.45 -2.69
C LYS A 170 16.41 20.61 -1.20
N ASP A 171 15.52 21.29 -0.48
CA ASP A 171 15.54 21.47 0.97
C ASP A 171 15.04 20.20 1.70
#